data_AF-A0A522V9S9-F1
#
_entry.id   AF-A0A522V9S9-F1
#
_cell.length_a   1.000
_cell.length_b   1.000
_cell.length_c   1.000
_cell.angle_alpha   90.00
_cell.angle_beta   90.00
_cell.angle_gamma   90.00
#
_symmetry.space_group_name_H-M   'P 1'
#
loop_
_entity.id
_entity.type
_entity.pdbx_description
1 polymer ?
#
loop_
_entity_poly.entity_id
_entity_poly.type
_entity_poly.pdbx_seq_one_letter_code
_entity_poly.pdbx_strand_id
1 'polypeptide(L)'
;MRLKTYTASGMAEAMQTVRRELGDEAIIVSTQKDPETGEVHITAALEGYDTDEDAIERMLGGGMRPFISEAVRQALSFHGVPGRLIERLVVAMGAVESEDPVMACAAALDSTFAFAPLPDKSAPRPFMLIGPPGSGKTITVAKLAARSVMKGRKVGVITTDSMRAGVVEQLASFTRIMDIELKVARGPDALKRMLDDNAGIYDLVFIDSPGLNPFQERDVKYLGDLLEAGGVEPILVMA
;
A
#
# COMPACT_ATOMS: atom_id res chain seq x y z
N MET A 1 24.94 29.44 14.30
CA MET A 1 25.35 29.13 15.69
C MET A 1 26.86 28.96 15.76
N ARG A 2 27.57 29.70 16.62
CA ARG A 2 29.01 29.48 16.90
C ARG A 2 29.13 28.72 18.22
N LEU A 3 29.66 27.50 18.17
CA LEU A 3 29.97 26.67 19.34
C LEU A 3 31.46 26.82 19.70
N LYS A 4 31.75 27.05 20.97
CA LYS A 4 33.14 27.10 21.47
C LYS A 4 33.24 26.40 22.80
N THR A 5 34.26 25.56 22.93
CA THR A 5 34.56 24.84 24.18
C THR A 5 35.67 25.58 24.92
N TYR A 6 35.46 25.77 26.22
CA TYR A 6 36.37 26.42 27.14
C TYR A 6 36.78 25.44 28.22
N THR A 7 38.04 25.49 28.59
CA THR A 7 38.59 24.70 29.69
C THR A 7 39.10 25.66 30.76
N ALA A 8 38.73 25.42 32.02
CA ALA A 8 39.24 26.20 33.15
C ALA A 8 39.35 25.36 34.42
N SER A 9 40.09 25.88 35.40
CA SER A 9 40.35 25.21 36.68
C SER A 9 39.11 25.06 37.57
N GLY A 10 38.02 25.77 37.24
CA GLY A 10 36.76 25.68 37.95
C GLY A 10 35.60 26.35 37.20
N MET A 11 34.37 26.01 37.62
CA MET A 11 33.13 26.45 36.97
C MET A 11 32.98 27.97 36.90
N ALA A 12 33.39 28.69 37.95
CA ALA A 12 33.28 30.15 38.00
C ALA A 12 34.18 30.83 36.95
N GLU A 13 35.42 30.35 36.79
CA GLU A 13 36.38 30.87 35.81
C GLU A 13 35.94 30.53 34.37
N ALA A 14 35.43 29.32 34.16
CA ALA A 14 34.90 28.90 32.87
C ALA A 14 33.69 29.76 32.46
N MET A 15 32.73 29.99 33.36
CA MET A 15 31.55 30.83 33.08
C MET A 15 31.92 32.30 32.83
N GLN A 16 32.92 32.83 33.53
CA GLN A 16 33.40 34.20 33.32
C GLN A 16 34.05 34.36 31.93
N THR A 17 34.78 33.33 31.48
CA THR A 17 35.38 33.29 30.14
C THR A 17 34.29 33.18 29.06
N VAL A 18 33.29 32.32 29.27
CA VAL A 18 32.13 32.18 28.38
C VAL A 18 31.41 33.53 28.24
N ARG A 19 31.06 34.20 29.34
CA ARG A 19 30.35 35.49 29.28
C ARG A 19 31.18 36.61 28.65
N ARG A 20 32.49 36.64 28.90
CA ARG A 20 33.39 37.63 28.30
C ARG A 20 33.51 37.47 26.77
N GLU A 21 33.51 36.24 26.27
CA GLU A 21 33.73 35.96 24.84
C GLU A 21 32.43 35.78 24.03
N LEU A 22 31.39 35.24 24.65
CA LEU A 22 30.10 34.94 24.01
C LEU A 22 28.94 35.80 24.53
N GLY A 23 29.20 36.76 25.42
CA GLY A 23 28.16 37.61 26.00
C GLY A 23 27.32 36.91 27.06
N ASP A 24 26.48 37.69 27.74
CA ASP A 24 25.67 37.22 28.86
C ASP A 24 24.52 36.27 28.44
N GLU A 25 24.16 36.26 27.16
CA GLU A 25 23.10 35.45 26.55
C GLU A 25 23.60 34.06 26.05
N ALA A 26 24.82 33.66 26.40
CA ALA A 26 25.37 32.39 25.96
C ALA A 26 24.64 31.18 26.60
N ILE A 27 24.19 30.24 25.76
CA ILE A 27 23.55 29.00 26.21
C ILE A 27 24.63 27.92 26.42
N ILE A 28 24.63 27.30 27.59
CA ILE A 28 25.53 26.19 27.91
C ILE A 28 24.95 24.88 27.38
N VAL A 29 25.66 24.22 26.48
CA VAL A 29 25.23 22.98 25.82
C VAL A 29 25.69 21.76 26.60
N SER A 30 26.93 21.78 27.10
CA SER A 30 27.48 20.70 27.91
C SER A 30 28.49 21.22 28.92
N THR A 31 28.56 20.52 30.06
CA THR A 31 29.56 20.76 31.11
C THR A 31 30.11 19.41 31.55
N GLN A 32 31.42 19.24 31.45
CA GLN A 32 32.12 18.04 31.89
C GLN A 32 33.22 18.43 32.86
N LYS A 33 33.27 17.78 34.02
CA LYS A 33 34.26 18.03 35.05
C LYS A 33 35.13 16.79 35.23
N ASP A 34 36.44 16.98 35.18
CA ASP A 34 37.39 15.92 35.50
C ASP A 34 37.39 15.67 37.02
N PRO A 35 37.09 14.43 37.47
CA PRO A 35 37.01 14.10 38.89
C PRO A 35 38.37 14.02 39.59
N GLU A 36 39.48 13.87 38.86
CA GLU A 36 40.83 13.78 39.42
C GLU A 36 41.53 15.14 39.47
N THR A 37 41.38 15.96 38.43
CA THR A 37 42.06 17.27 38.31
C THR A 37 41.18 18.45 38.75
N GLY A 38 39.86 18.26 38.79
CA GLY A 38 38.89 19.31 39.10
C GLY A 38 38.61 20.29 37.94
N GLU A 39 39.28 20.08 36.80
CA GLU A 39 39.18 20.91 35.60
C GLU A 39 37.78 20.79 34.96
N VAL A 40 37.27 21.90 34.44
CA VAL A 40 35.92 22.00 33.88
C VAL A 40 36.00 22.38 32.40
N HIS A 41 35.36 21.57 31.56
CA HIS A 41 35.14 21.82 30.14
C HIS A 41 33.69 22.25 29.92
N ILE A 42 33.48 23.48 29.45
CA ILE A 42 32.16 24.03 29.13
C ILE A 42 32.07 24.28 27.63
N THR A 43 31.05 23.72 26.99
CA THR A 43 30.70 24.07 25.60
C THR A 43 29.52 25.02 25.62
N ALA A 44 29.72 26.23 25.07
CA ALA A 44 28.72 27.28 25.02
C ALA A 44 28.43 27.71 23.57
N ALA A 45 27.21 28.17 23.34
CA ALA A 45 26.74 28.64 22.05
C ALA A 45 26.11 30.02 22.14
N LEU A 46 26.26 30.79 21.07
CA LEU A 46 25.60 32.09 20.87
C LEU A 46 24.55 31.94 19.77
N GLU A 47 23.29 32.19 20.11
CA GLU A 47 22.22 32.39 19.13
C GLU A 47 22.35 33.80 18.57
N GLY A 48 22.93 33.92 17.38
CA GLY A 48 22.65 35.06 16.52
C GLY A 48 21.29 34.82 15.88
N TYR A 49 20.39 35.80 16.01
CA TYR A 49 19.14 35.87 15.24
C TYR A 49 19.47 35.97 13.76
N ASP A 50 19.58 34.80 13.14
CA ASP A 50 19.35 34.42 11.76
C ASP A 50 19.79 32.96 11.74
N THR A 51 18.96 32.09 12.31
CA THR A 51 19.03 30.67 12.01
C THR A 51 18.68 30.53 10.55
N ASP A 52 19.72 30.56 9.72
CA ASP A 52 19.70 29.91 8.41
C ASP A 52 19.39 28.44 8.72
N GLU A 53 18.09 28.09 8.80
CA GLU A 53 17.59 26.74 9.09
C GLU A 53 18.29 25.73 8.17
N ASP A 54 18.53 26.15 6.92
CA ASP A 54 19.32 25.50 5.88
C ASP A 54 20.75 25.12 6.32
N ALA A 55 21.39 25.90 7.20
CA ALA A 55 22.77 25.64 7.65
C ALA A 55 22.82 24.60 8.76
N ILE A 56 21.80 24.56 9.63
CA ILE A 56 21.64 23.50 10.65
C ILE A 56 21.29 22.17 9.95
N GLU A 57 20.43 22.23 8.93
CA GLU A 57 20.06 21.08 8.10
C GLU A 57 21.26 20.47 7.34
N ARG A 58 22.15 21.32 6.81
CA ARG A 58 23.40 20.89 6.15
C ARG A 58 24.42 20.25 7.10
N MET A 59 24.46 20.64 8.38
CA MET A 59 25.42 20.12 9.36
C MET A 59 25.02 18.76 9.96
N LEU A 60 23.72 18.42 9.95
CA LEU A 60 23.20 17.13 10.43
C LEU A 60 23.28 15.99 9.41
N GLY A 61 23.83 16.22 8.20
CA GLY A 61 24.26 15.17 7.27
C GLY A 61 23.19 14.22 6.71
N GLY A 62 21.95 14.35 7.15
CA GLY A 62 20.77 13.72 6.59
C GLY A 62 19.58 14.62 6.91
N GLY A 63 19.01 15.28 5.90
CA GLY A 63 17.92 16.24 6.09
C GLY A 63 16.65 15.64 6.71
N MET A 64 15.50 16.30 6.62
CA MET A 64 14.23 15.72 7.10
C MET A 64 13.90 14.34 6.47
N ARG A 65 14.49 14.06 5.29
CA ARG A 65 14.17 12.90 4.44
C ARG A 65 14.50 11.51 5.03
N PRO A 66 15.68 11.24 5.64
CA PRO A 66 15.95 9.95 6.26
C PRO A 66 14.98 9.66 7.42
N PHE A 67 14.61 10.67 8.21
CA PHE A 67 13.62 10.53 9.28
C PHE A 67 12.23 10.17 8.73
N ILE A 68 11.77 10.86 7.68
CA ILE A 68 10.51 10.57 7.00
C ILE A 68 10.50 9.15 6.42
N SER A 69 11.59 8.75 5.74
CA SER A 69 11.70 7.43 5.13
C SER A 69 11.67 6.31 6.16
N GLU A 70 12.29 6.51 7.32
CA GLU A 70 12.30 5.56 8.41
C GLU A 70 10.93 5.45 9.08
N ALA A 71 10.25 6.58 9.31
CA ALA A 71 8.90 6.59 9.85
C ALA A 71 7.91 5.81 8.96
N VAL A 72 7.95 6.01 7.63
CA VAL A 72 7.07 5.28 6.70
C VAL A 72 7.46 3.81 6.62
N ARG A 73 8.76 3.49 6.60
CA ARG A 73 9.24 2.10 6.63
C ARG A 73 8.73 1.35 7.85
N GLN A 74 8.82 1.95 9.04
CA GLN A 74 8.31 1.36 10.27
C GLN A 74 6.80 1.13 10.21
N ALA A 75 6.04 2.11 9.72
CA ALA A 75 4.59 1.99 9.55
C ALA A 75 4.21 0.86 8.58
N LEU A 76 4.83 0.81 7.39
CA LEU A 76 4.57 -0.23 6.40
C LEU A 76 4.97 -1.62 6.90
N SER A 77 6.09 -1.73 7.61
CA SER A 77 6.53 -2.97 8.23
C SER A 77 5.57 -3.43 9.32
N PHE A 78 5.06 -2.51 10.14
CA PHE A 78 4.04 -2.79 11.15
C PHE A 78 2.77 -3.38 10.53
N HIS A 79 2.37 -2.88 9.34
CA HIS A 79 1.23 -3.41 8.58
C HIS A 79 1.54 -4.67 7.75
N GLY A 80 2.74 -5.24 7.86
CA GLY A 80 3.11 -6.49 7.21
C GLY A 80 3.35 -6.37 5.70
N VAL A 81 3.61 -5.16 5.20
CA VAL A 81 3.93 -4.95 3.79
C VAL A 81 5.22 -5.70 3.43
N PRO A 82 5.27 -6.47 2.33
CA PRO A 82 6.48 -7.18 1.95
C PRO A 82 7.67 -6.24 1.76
N GLY A 83 8.86 -6.59 2.27
CA GLY A 83 10.03 -5.71 2.25
C GLY A 83 10.37 -5.15 0.86
N ARG A 84 10.23 -5.97 -0.20
CA ARG A 84 10.41 -5.49 -1.59
C ARG A 84 9.43 -4.38 -1.99
N LEU A 85 8.20 -4.43 -1.51
CA LEU A 85 7.20 -3.39 -1.75
C LEU A 85 7.47 -2.16 -0.88
N ILE A 86 7.94 -2.34 0.36
CA ILE A 86 8.40 -1.23 1.21
C ILE A 86 9.51 -0.44 0.51
N GLU A 87 10.57 -1.11 0.02
CA GLU A 87 11.66 -0.41 -0.69
C GLU A 87 11.15 0.36 -1.90
N ARG A 88 10.24 -0.24 -2.69
CA ARG A 88 9.65 0.43 -3.86
C ARG A 88 8.86 1.67 -3.45
N LEU A 89 8.07 1.60 -2.39
CA LEU A 89 7.29 2.73 -1.89
C LEU A 89 8.20 3.84 -1.34
N VAL A 90 9.24 3.48 -0.56
CA VAL A 90 10.21 4.46 -0.02
C VAL A 90 10.99 5.15 -1.15
N VAL A 91 11.37 4.43 -2.20
CA VAL A 91 11.98 5.04 -3.40
C VAL A 91 11.01 5.98 -4.10
N ALA A 92 9.74 5.60 -4.25
CA ALA A 92 8.72 6.46 -4.86
C ALA A 92 8.46 7.74 -4.04
N MET A 93 8.56 7.67 -2.71
CA MET A 93 8.48 8.86 -1.84
C MET A 93 9.58 9.88 -2.13
N GLY A 94 10.79 9.42 -2.50
CA GLY A 94 11.92 10.31 -2.78
C GLY A 94 11.70 11.25 -3.97
N ALA A 95 10.72 10.93 -4.83
CA ALA A 95 10.30 11.78 -5.94
C ALA A 95 9.26 12.84 -5.54
N VAL A 96 8.75 12.79 -4.30
CA VAL A 96 7.72 13.69 -3.78
C VAL A 96 8.38 14.70 -2.84
N GLU A 97 8.23 15.99 -3.13
CA GLU A 97 8.69 17.07 -2.25
C GLU A 97 7.66 17.28 -1.13
N SER A 98 7.69 16.41 -0.13
CA SER A 98 6.87 16.54 1.07
C SER A 98 7.67 16.22 2.32
N GLU A 99 7.54 17.09 3.33
CA GLU A 99 8.14 16.91 4.66
C GLU A 99 7.22 16.16 5.63
N ASP A 100 5.97 15.90 5.24
CA ASP A 100 5.00 15.13 6.01
C ASP A 100 5.06 13.64 5.61
N PRO A 101 5.41 12.72 6.54
CA PRO A 101 5.45 11.29 6.27
C PRO A 101 4.14 10.70 5.73
N VAL A 102 3.00 11.22 6.16
CA VAL A 102 1.68 10.73 5.71
C VAL A 102 1.45 11.10 4.25
N MET A 103 1.72 12.36 3.89
CA MET A 103 1.56 12.85 2.51
C MET A 103 2.57 12.19 1.56
N ALA A 104 3.82 12.03 2.00
CA ALA A 104 4.84 11.32 1.22
C ALA A 104 4.43 9.86 0.96
N CYS A 105 3.94 9.14 2.00
CA CYS A 105 3.43 7.78 1.85
C CYS A 105 2.21 7.71 0.92
N ALA A 106 1.24 8.62 1.07
CA ALA A 106 0.05 8.68 0.23
C ALA A 106 0.40 8.87 -1.24
N ALA A 107 1.31 9.79 -1.56
CA ALA A 107 1.77 10.02 -2.92
C ALA A 107 2.57 8.84 -3.50
N ALA A 108 3.35 8.14 -2.67
CA ALA A 108 4.03 6.91 -3.08
C ALA A 108 3.04 5.78 -3.39
N LEU A 109 1.97 5.64 -2.60
CA LEU A 109 0.89 4.69 -2.88
C LEU A 109 0.16 5.05 -4.18
N ASP A 110 -0.21 6.31 -4.37
CA ASP A 110 -0.92 6.80 -5.55
C ASP A 110 -0.11 6.61 -6.84
N SER A 111 1.20 6.84 -6.79
CA SER A 111 2.10 6.61 -7.93
C SER A 111 2.43 5.14 -8.18
N THR A 112 2.32 4.27 -7.17
CA THR A 112 2.65 2.85 -7.27
C THR A 112 1.45 1.99 -7.67
N PHE A 113 0.24 2.38 -7.28
CA PHE A 113 -0.97 1.60 -7.49
C PHE A 113 -1.99 2.35 -8.35
N ALA A 114 -2.49 1.69 -9.39
CA ALA A 114 -3.61 2.19 -10.18
C ALA A 114 -4.89 1.44 -9.82
N PHE A 115 -5.99 2.18 -9.67
CA PHE A 115 -7.31 1.62 -9.41
C PHE A 115 -8.23 1.90 -10.59
N ALA A 116 -8.59 0.86 -11.34
CA ALA A 116 -9.57 0.98 -12.42
C ALA A 116 -10.99 0.76 -11.88
N PRO A 117 -11.95 1.67 -12.15
CA PRO A 117 -13.35 1.41 -11.85
C PRO A 117 -13.87 0.27 -12.74
N LEU A 118 -14.93 -0.41 -12.29
CA LEU A 118 -15.69 -1.28 -13.19
C LEU A 118 -16.20 -0.47 -14.39
N PRO A 119 -16.19 -1.03 -15.61
CA PRO A 119 -16.63 -0.31 -16.81
C PRO A 119 -17.98 0.36 -16.63
N ASP A 120 -18.13 1.59 -17.13
CA ASP A 120 -19.39 2.33 -16.99
C ASP A 120 -20.51 1.84 -17.91
N LYS A 121 -20.11 1.22 -19.02
CA LYS A 121 -20.97 0.60 -20.03
C LYS A 121 -20.65 -0.89 -20.12
N SER A 122 -20.94 -1.49 -21.27
CA SER A 122 -20.62 -2.89 -21.52
C SER A 122 -19.10 -3.14 -21.48
N ALA A 123 -18.69 -4.23 -20.82
CA ALA A 123 -17.31 -4.67 -20.86
C ALA A 123 -17.01 -5.40 -22.19
N PRO A 124 -15.81 -5.25 -22.77
CA PRO A 124 -15.45 -5.95 -24.00
C PRO A 124 -15.30 -7.46 -23.78
N ARG A 125 -15.08 -7.89 -22.54
CA ARG A 125 -14.91 -9.29 -22.12
C ARG A 125 -15.60 -9.55 -20.78
N PRO A 126 -16.11 -10.77 -20.53
CA PRO A 126 -16.57 -11.19 -19.21
C PRO A 126 -15.43 -11.13 -18.18
N PHE A 127 -15.74 -10.81 -16.93
CA PHE A 127 -14.78 -10.87 -15.83
C PHE A 127 -14.83 -12.23 -15.14
N MET A 128 -13.72 -12.96 -15.11
CA MET A 128 -13.61 -14.21 -14.36
C MET A 128 -12.80 -14.00 -13.09
N LEU A 129 -13.42 -14.26 -11.94
CA LEU A 129 -12.74 -14.16 -10.65
C LEU A 129 -11.96 -15.46 -10.43
N ILE A 130 -10.64 -15.35 -10.29
CA ILE A 130 -9.70 -16.48 -10.14
C ILE A 130 -8.91 -16.38 -8.83
N GLY A 131 -8.34 -17.49 -8.36
CA GLY A 131 -7.53 -17.53 -7.14
C GLY A 131 -7.73 -18.79 -6.30
N PRO A 132 -6.96 -18.94 -5.20
CA PRO A 132 -6.94 -20.15 -4.39
C PRO A 132 -8.28 -20.40 -3.67
N PRO A 133 -8.53 -21.63 -3.17
CA PRO A 133 -9.68 -21.92 -2.32
C PRO A 133 -9.77 -20.95 -1.13
N GLY A 134 -10.97 -20.46 -0.82
CA GLY A 134 -11.18 -19.57 0.32
C GLY A 134 -10.85 -18.09 0.09
N SER A 135 -10.31 -17.69 -1.07
CA SER A 135 -9.97 -16.29 -1.36
C SER A 135 -11.16 -15.34 -1.51
N GLY A 136 -12.40 -15.84 -1.43
CA GLY A 136 -13.60 -15.00 -1.53
C GLY A 136 -14.07 -14.70 -2.96
N LYS A 137 -13.72 -15.51 -3.96
CA LYS A 137 -14.20 -15.37 -5.35
C LYS A 137 -15.72 -15.27 -5.45
N THR A 138 -16.44 -16.26 -4.92
CA THR A 138 -17.91 -16.34 -5.00
C THR A 138 -18.60 -15.14 -4.35
N ILE A 139 -18.12 -14.68 -3.19
CA ILE A 139 -18.69 -13.48 -2.54
C ILE A 139 -18.34 -12.20 -3.29
N THR A 140 -17.14 -12.14 -3.89
CA THR A 140 -16.74 -11.02 -4.76
C THR A 140 -17.63 -10.95 -6.00
N VAL A 141 -17.91 -12.07 -6.67
CA VAL A 141 -18.87 -12.15 -7.78
C VAL A 141 -20.22 -11.58 -7.36
N ALA A 142 -20.77 -12.04 -6.23
CA ALA A 142 -22.06 -11.56 -5.73
C ALA A 142 -22.05 -10.04 -5.45
N LYS A 143 -20.99 -9.51 -4.83
CA LYS A 143 -20.85 -8.07 -4.55
C LYS A 143 -20.74 -7.23 -5.82
N LEU A 144 -19.97 -7.69 -6.81
CA LEU A 144 -19.80 -7.00 -8.09
C LEU A 144 -21.09 -7.01 -8.91
N ALA A 145 -21.81 -8.14 -8.92
CA ALA A 145 -23.12 -8.27 -9.54
C ALA A 145 -24.13 -7.33 -8.87
N ALA A 146 -24.23 -7.34 -7.54
CA ALA A 146 -25.13 -6.47 -6.79
C ALA A 146 -24.86 -4.99 -7.07
N ARG A 147 -23.59 -4.56 -6.99
CA ARG A 147 -23.18 -3.19 -7.31
C ARG A 147 -23.57 -2.78 -8.74
N SER A 148 -23.52 -3.71 -9.68
CA SER A 148 -23.86 -3.46 -11.09
C SER A 148 -25.36 -3.39 -11.32
N VAL A 149 -26.14 -4.27 -10.68
CA VAL A 149 -27.62 -4.22 -10.69
C VAL A 149 -28.13 -2.94 -10.04
N MET A 150 -27.54 -2.51 -8.92
CA MET A 150 -27.90 -1.25 -8.25
C MET A 150 -27.62 -0.01 -9.12
N LYS A 151 -26.74 -0.14 -10.12
CA LYS A 151 -26.50 0.88 -11.16
C LYS A 151 -27.42 0.75 -12.38
N GLY A 152 -28.43 -0.13 -12.34
CA GLY A 152 -29.39 -0.35 -13.42
C GLY A 152 -28.84 -1.14 -14.61
N ARG A 153 -27.75 -1.90 -14.43
CA ARG A 153 -27.10 -2.65 -15.52
C ARG A 153 -27.72 -4.03 -15.71
N LYS A 154 -27.70 -4.54 -16.94
CA LYS A 154 -28.00 -5.95 -17.24
C LYS A 154 -26.78 -6.79 -16.89
N VAL A 155 -26.92 -7.67 -15.91
CA VAL A 155 -25.81 -8.47 -15.38
C VAL A 155 -26.04 -9.95 -15.66
N GLY A 156 -25.04 -10.60 -16.27
CA GLY A 156 -24.97 -12.05 -16.37
C GLY A 156 -24.07 -12.61 -15.27
N VAL A 157 -24.47 -13.73 -14.65
CA VAL A 157 -23.64 -14.45 -13.68
C VAL A 157 -23.52 -15.91 -14.10
N ILE A 158 -22.29 -16.37 -14.21
CA ILE A 158 -21.95 -17.75 -14.56
C ILE A 158 -21.09 -18.33 -13.44
N THR A 159 -21.28 -19.59 -13.08
CA THR A 159 -20.32 -20.34 -12.28
C THR A 159 -19.74 -21.51 -13.08
N THR A 160 -18.44 -21.71 -12.94
CA THR A 160 -17.72 -22.88 -13.45
C THR A 160 -17.30 -23.84 -12.32
N ASP A 161 -17.61 -23.50 -11.06
CA ASP A 161 -17.37 -24.37 -9.91
C ASP A 161 -18.51 -25.40 -9.79
N SER A 162 -18.50 -26.40 -10.67
CA SER A 162 -19.50 -27.47 -10.68
C SER A 162 -19.21 -28.61 -9.68
N MET A 163 -18.07 -28.56 -8.98
CA MET A 163 -17.61 -29.63 -8.10
C MET A 163 -18.13 -29.50 -6.66
N ARG A 164 -18.65 -28.33 -6.30
CA ARG A 164 -19.07 -28.00 -4.92
C ARG A 164 -20.53 -27.58 -4.89
N ALA A 165 -21.43 -28.56 -4.74
CA ALA A 165 -22.88 -28.32 -4.71
C ALA A 165 -23.29 -27.16 -3.76
N GLY A 166 -22.70 -27.08 -2.56
CA GLY A 166 -23.00 -26.02 -1.60
C GLY A 166 -22.51 -24.61 -2.02
N VAL A 167 -21.47 -24.50 -2.84
CA VAL A 167 -20.98 -23.19 -3.34
C VAL A 167 -21.93 -22.66 -4.43
N VAL A 168 -22.41 -23.55 -5.29
CA VAL A 168 -23.43 -23.21 -6.31
C VAL A 168 -24.71 -22.73 -5.63
N GLU A 169 -25.19 -23.41 -4.60
CA GLU A 169 -26.38 -23.01 -3.84
C GLU A 169 -26.23 -21.64 -3.17
N GLN A 170 -25.04 -21.33 -2.64
CA GLN A 170 -24.76 -20.03 -2.04
C GLN A 170 -24.84 -18.90 -3.09
N LEU A 171 -24.19 -19.07 -4.24
CA LEU A 171 -24.26 -18.08 -5.32
C LEU A 171 -25.67 -17.98 -5.92
N ALA A 172 -26.39 -19.10 -6.02
CA ALA A 172 -27.78 -19.14 -6.45
C ALA A 172 -28.70 -18.32 -5.53
N SER A 173 -28.43 -18.34 -4.22
CA SER A 173 -29.18 -17.56 -3.24
C SER A 173 -28.98 -16.06 -3.43
N PHE A 174 -27.74 -15.61 -3.67
CA PHE A 174 -27.46 -14.20 -3.95
C PHE A 174 -28.08 -13.75 -5.28
N THR A 175 -27.91 -14.52 -6.35
CA THR A 175 -28.43 -14.19 -7.68
C THR A 175 -29.96 -14.13 -7.71
N ARG A 176 -30.64 -15.01 -6.97
CA ARG A 176 -32.11 -14.96 -6.80
C ARG A 176 -32.59 -13.66 -6.16
N ILE A 177 -31.86 -13.12 -5.16
CA ILE A 177 -32.21 -11.83 -4.53
C ILE A 177 -32.12 -10.68 -5.54
N MET A 178 -31.23 -10.80 -6.54
CA MET A 178 -30.98 -9.79 -7.56
C MET A 178 -31.78 -10.01 -8.85
N ASP A 179 -32.67 -11.01 -8.90
CA ASP A 179 -33.39 -11.45 -10.10
C ASP A 179 -32.45 -11.76 -11.29
N ILE A 180 -31.28 -12.35 -10.99
CA ILE A 180 -30.32 -12.81 -11.99
C ILE A 180 -30.46 -14.34 -12.13
N GLU A 181 -30.59 -14.82 -13.36
CA GLU A 181 -30.44 -16.25 -13.66
C GLU A 181 -28.97 -16.67 -13.50
N LEU A 182 -28.67 -17.50 -12.51
CA LEU A 182 -27.36 -18.12 -12.37
C LEU A 182 -27.21 -19.25 -13.39
N LYS A 183 -26.22 -19.13 -14.27
CA LYS A 183 -25.89 -20.17 -15.23
C LYS A 183 -24.70 -21.01 -14.74
N VAL A 184 -24.74 -22.31 -14.99
CA VAL A 184 -23.70 -23.26 -14.55
C VAL A 184 -23.02 -23.87 -15.77
N ALA A 185 -21.76 -23.51 -15.98
CA ALA A 185 -20.93 -24.03 -17.07
C ALA A 185 -20.02 -25.16 -16.56
N ARG A 186 -20.20 -26.37 -17.09
CA ARG A 186 -19.39 -27.54 -16.70
C ARG A 186 -18.21 -27.70 -17.65
N GLY A 187 -17.12 -27.00 -17.35
CA GLY A 187 -15.88 -27.02 -18.11
C GLY A 187 -15.81 -26.03 -19.28
N PRO A 188 -14.65 -25.98 -19.99
CA PRO A 188 -14.34 -24.95 -20.98
C PRO A 188 -15.34 -24.87 -22.15
N ASP A 189 -15.71 -26.02 -22.74
CA ASP A 189 -16.63 -26.04 -23.90
C ASP A 189 -18.03 -25.52 -23.54
N ALA A 190 -18.52 -25.89 -22.35
CA ALA A 190 -19.80 -25.43 -21.86
C ALA A 190 -19.78 -23.92 -21.56
N LEU A 191 -18.67 -23.42 -21.00
CA LEU A 191 -18.48 -21.99 -20.76
C LEU A 191 -18.50 -21.21 -22.08
N LYS A 192 -17.75 -21.68 -23.09
CA LYS A 192 -17.70 -21.05 -24.40
C LYS A 192 -19.08 -20.93 -25.03
N ARG A 193 -19.81 -22.05 -25.15
CA ARG A 193 -21.16 -22.07 -25.72
C ARG A 193 -22.10 -21.11 -24.99
N MET A 194 -22.05 -21.12 -23.66
CA MET A 194 -22.88 -20.26 -22.83
C MET A 194 -22.57 -18.77 -23.02
N LEU A 195 -21.30 -18.40 -23.21
CA LEU A 195 -20.92 -17.02 -23.52
C LEU A 195 -21.35 -16.62 -24.93
N ASP A 196 -21.18 -17.51 -25.91
CA ASP A 196 -21.60 -17.28 -27.30
C ASP A 196 -23.13 -17.08 -27.39
N ASP A 197 -23.91 -17.94 -26.73
CA ASP A 197 -25.38 -17.87 -26.69
C ASP A 197 -25.92 -16.59 -26.02
N ASN A 198 -25.08 -15.92 -25.22
CA ASN A 198 -25.45 -14.74 -24.44
C ASN A 198 -24.71 -13.47 -24.86
N ALA A 199 -24.04 -13.50 -26.01
CA ALA A 199 -23.30 -12.37 -26.54
C ALA A 199 -24.24 -11.18 -26.76
N GLY A 200 -23.88 -10.01 -26.21
CA GLY A 200 -24.64 -8.76 -26.36
C GLY A 200 -25.90 -8.63 -25.51
N ILE A 201 -26.25 -9.62 -24.69
CA ILE A 201 -27.44 -9.55 -23.80
C ILE A 201 -27.17 -8.73 -22.55
N TYR A 202 -25.98 -8.89 -21.98
CA TYR A 202 -25.59 -8.29 -20.70
C TYR A 202 -24.57 -7.16 -20.91
N ASP A 203 -24.65 -6.13 -20.07
CA ASP A 203 -23.61 -5.10 -20.01
C ASP A 203 -22.34 -5.69 -19.36
N LEU A 204 -22.53 -6.46 -18.30
CA LEU A 204 -21.44 -7.08 -17.55
C LEU A 204 -21.74 -8.54 -17.29
N VAL A 205 -20.72 -9.39 -17.47
CA VAL A 205 -20.78 -10.80 -17.13
C VAL A 205 -19.71 -11.09 -16.08
N PHE A 206 -20.10 -11.65 -14.94
CA PHE A 206 -19.20 -12.09 -13.89
C PHE A 206 -19.19 -13.62 -13.83
N ILE A 207 -17.99 -14.20 -13.81
CA ILE A 207 -17.79 -15.65 -13.82
C ILE A 207 -17.08 -16.07 -12.54
N ASP A 208 -17.72 -16.93 -11.75
CA ASP A 208 -17.11 -17.58 -10.58
C ASP A 208 -16.30 -18.80 -11.04
N SER A 209 -15.02 -18.83 -10.69
CA SER A 209 -14.14 -19.98 -10.95
C SER A 209 -14.00 -20.87 -9.71
N PRO A 210 -13.74 -22.18 -9.88
CA PRO A 210 -13.33 -23.01 -8.74
C PRO A 210 -12.06 -22.47 -8.09
N GLY A 211 -11.87 -22.80 -6.82
CA GLY A 211 -10.60 -22.55 -6.13
C GLY A 211 -9.52 -23.48 -6.65
N LEU A 212 -8.50 -22.91 -7.30
CA LEU A 212 -7.43 -23.66 -7.96
C LEU A 212 -6.08 -23.39 -7.28
N ASN A 213 -5.23 -24.42 -7.18
CA ASN A 213 -3.91 -24.30 -6.58
C ASN A 213 -2.87 -23.93 -7.65
N PRO A 214 -2.22 -22.74 -7.57
CA PRO A 214 -1.25 -22.32 -8.58
C PRO A 214 0.02 -23.18 -8.61
N PHE A 215 0.26 -24.02 -7.59
CA PHE A 215 1.39 -24.93 -7.53
C PHE A 215 1.10 -26.32 -8.13
N GLN A 216 -0.13 -26.56 -8.60
CA GLN A 216 -0.49 -27.79 -9.29
C GLN A 216 -0.64 -27.55 -10.80
N GLU A 217 0.16 -28.22 -11.61
CA GLU A 217 0.13 -28.08 -13.08
C GLU A 217 -1.26 -28.36 -13.67
N ARG A 218 -1.97 -29.35 -13.13
CA ARG A 218 -3.33 -29.68 -13.57
C ARG A 218 -4.31 -28.52 -13.36
N ASP A 219 -4.22 -27.84 -12.22
CA ASP A 219 -5.09 -26.71 -11.87
C ASP A 219 -4.77 -25.49 -12.73
N VAL A 220 -3.48 -25.21 -12.94
CA VAL A 220 -3.02 -24.13 -13.82
C VAL A 220 -3.44 -24.38 -15.26
N LYS A 221 -3.30 -25.61 -15.76
CA LYS A 221 -3.75 -25.98 -17.10
C LYS A 221 -5.27 -25.82 -17.23
N TYR A 222 -6.04 -26.34 -16.29
CA TYR A 222 -7.49 -26.23 -16.31
C TYR A 222 -7.95 -24.77 -16.28
N LEU A 223 -7.29 -23.91 -15.49
CA LEU A 223 -7.54 -22.47 -15.52
C LEU A 223 -7.25 -21.89 -16.91
N GLY A 224 -6.09 -22.22 -17.51
CA GLY A 224 -5.75 -21.80 -18.86
C GLY A 224 -6.82 -22.18 -19.88
N ASP A 225 -7.28 -23.43 -19.85
CA ASP A 225 -8.33 -23.92 -20.75
C ASP A 225 -9.64 -23.11 -20.58
N LEU A 226 -10.04 -22.75 -19.35
CA LEU A 226 -11.20 -21.90 -19.09
C LEU A 226 -11.03 -20.47 -19.62
N LEU A 227 -9.85 -19.88 -19.41
CA LEU A 227 -9.56 -18.50 -19.83
C LEU A 227 -9.57 -18.37 -21.36
N GLU A 228 -8.94 -19.33 -22.05
CA GLU A 228 -8.91 -19.38 -23.51
C GLU A 228 -10.30 -19.61 -24.10
N ALA A 229 -11.06 -20.56 -23.56
CA ALA A 229 -12.38 -20.90 -24.09
C ALA A 229 -13.38 -19.74 -23.96
N GLY A 230 -13.32 -18.97 -22.87
CA GLY A 230 -14.25 -17.88 -22.63
C GLY A 230 -13.81 -16.50 -23.13
N GLY A 231 -12.56 -16.34 -23.58
CA GLY A 231 -12.03 -15.02 -23.97
C GLY A 231 -12.22 -13.97 -22.88
N VAL A 232 -12.01 -14.36 -21.62
CA VAL A 232 -12.38 -13.59 -20.43
C VAL A 232 -11.24 -12.70 -19.94
N GLU A 233 -11.59 -11.70 -19.14
CA GLU A 233 -10.65 -10.90 -18.35
C GLU A 233 -10.45 -11.56 -16.98
N PRO A 234 -9.28 -12.15 -16.68
CA PRO A 234 -9.01 -12.77 -15.39
C PRO A 234 -8.77 -11.71 -14.31
N ILE A 235 -9.50 -11.82 -13.20
CA ILE A 235 -9.35 -10.97 -12.02
C ILE A 235 -8.91 -11.83 -10.85
N LEU A 236 -7.65 -11.67 -10.42
CA LEU A 236 -7.12 -12.39 -9.28
C LEU A 236 -7.71 -11.85 -7.98
N VAL A 237 -8.35 -12.72 -7.21
CA VAL A 237 -8.86 -12.43 -5.87
C VAL A 237 -7.88 -12.99 -4.84
N MET A 238 -7.28 -12.07 -4.09
CA MET A 238 -6.36 -12.35 -2.98
C MET A 238 -7.04 -11.99 -1.66
N ALA A 239 -6.77 -12.77 -0.60
CA ALA A 239 -7.25 -12.57 0.75
C ALA A 239 -6.06 -12.53 1.72
#